data_AF-A0A5N9AV35-F1
#
_entry.id   AF-A0A5N9AV35-F1
#
_cell.length_a   1.000
_cell.length_b   1.000
_cell.length_c   1.000
_cell.angle_alpha   90.00
_cell.angle_beta   90.00
_cell.angle_gamma   90.00
#
_symmetry.space_group_name_H-M   'P 1'
#
loop_
_entity.id
_entity.type
_entity.pdbx_description
1 polymer ?
#
loop_
_entity_poly.entity_id
_entity_poly.type
_entity_poly.pdbx_seq_one_letter_code
_entity_poly.pdbx_strand_id
1 'polypeptide(L)' 'MVSQLRIYTINRGMMDSWLKLFHEHLKPNHEKYGIPIEASWVNIDRTEFIWVRSFDSIE' A
#
# COMPACT_ATOMS: atom_id res chain seq x y z
N MET A 1 17.64 -3.34 -6.44
CA MET A 1 16.31 -3.61 -5.87
C MET A 1 16.23 -3.01 -4.48
N VAL A 2 15.35 -2.04 -4.29
CA VAL A 2 15.09 -1.36 -3.02
C VAL A 2 13.61 -1.50 -2.70
N SER A 3 13.30 -2.01 -1.51
CA SER A 3 11.93 -2.12 -1.03
C SER A 3 11.62 -0.98 -0.07
N GLN A 4 10.47 -0.34 -0.30
CA GLN A 4 9.96 0.73 0.53
C GLN A 4 8.80 0.22 1.39
N LEU A 5 8.99 0.26 2.72
CA LEU A 5 7.92 0.10 3.69
C LEU A 5 7.17 1.42 3.86
N ARG A 6 5.84 1.37 3.76
CA ARG A 6 4.97 2.53 3.99
C ARG A 6 3.94 2.17 5.05
N ILE A 7 3.77 3.06 6.02
CA ILE A 7 2.80 2.94 7.11
C ILE A 7 1.98 4.22 7.11
N TYR A 8 0.66 4.10 7.03
CA TYR A 8 -0.25 5.23 7.11
C TYR A 8 -1.18 5.08 8.29
N THR A 9 -1.31 6.12 9.09
CA THR A 9 -2.46 6.28 9.97
C THR A 9 -3.66 6.71 9.14
N ILE A 10 -4.72 5.91 9.12
CA ILE A 10 -5.93 6.17 8.35
C ILE A 10 -6.95 6.89 9.24
N ASN A 11 -7.65 7.86 8.66
CA ASN A 11 -8.74 8.56 9.36
C ASN A 11 -9.78 7.57 9.89
N ARG A 12 -10.29 7.83 11.10
CA ARG A 12 -11.29 6.98 11.75
C ARG A 12 -12.50 6.76 10.83
N GLY A 13 -12.91 5.50 10.66
CA GLY A 13 -14.03 5.12 9.79
C GLY A 13 -13.71 5.02 8.29
N MET A 14 -12.50 5.40 7.87
CA MET A 14 -12.12 5.44 6.44
C MET A 14 -11.34 4.21 5.95
N MET A 15 -11.02 3.25 6.82
CA MET A 15 -10.21 2.07 6.46
C MET A 15 -10.81 1.29 5.29
N ASP A 16 -12.12 1.05 5.28
CA ASP A 16 -12.76 0.25 4.23
C ASP A 16 -12.75 0.98 2.88
N SER A 17 -13.03 2.30 2.89
CA SER A 17 -12.92 3.13 1.68
C SER A 17 -11.48 3.21 1.17
N TRP A 18 -10.51 3.28 2.08
CA TRP A 18 -9.09 3.25 1.74
C TRP A 18 -8.69 1.92 1.10
N LEU A 19 -9.09 0.78 1.68
CA LEU A 19 -8.83 -0.54 1.12
C LEU A 19 -9.46 -0.71 -0.26
N LYS A 20 -10.69 -0.23 -0.45
CA LYS A 20 -11.35 -0.24 -1.76
C LYS A 20 -10.53 0.53 -2.81
N LEU A 21 -10.17 1.78 -2.52
CA LEU A 21 -9.32 2.60 -3.38
C LEU A 21 -7.98 1.92 -3.67
N PHE A 22 -7.39 1.29 -2.67
CA PHE A 22 -6.12 0.61 -2.80
C PHE A 22 -6.19 -0.57 -3.77
N HIS A 23 -7.16 -1.46 -3.60
CA HIS A 23 -7.31 -2.66 -4.43
C HIS A 23 -7.82 -2.36 -5.84
N GLU A 24 -8.72 -1.38 -6.00
CA GLU A 24 -9.32 -1.07 -7.30
C GLU A 24 -8.43 -0.17 -8.17
N HIS A 25 -7.60 0.68 -7.56
CA HIS A 25 -6.87 1.71 -8.30
C HIS A 25 -5.37 1.72 -8.02
N LEU A 26 -4.93 1.78 -6.76
CA LEU A 26 -3.50 1.96 -6.46
C LEU A 26 -2.69 0.74 -6.84
N LYS A 27 -3.12 -0.45 -6.43
CA LYS A 27 -2.38 -1.69 -6.69
C LYS A 27 -2.28 -2.00 -8.19
N PRO A 28 -3.38 -2.01 -8.96
CA PRO A 28 -3.30 -2.24 -10.40
C PRO A 28 -2.43 -1.21 -11.14
N ASN A 29 -2.47 0.07 -10.73
CA ASN A 29 -1.64 1.09 -11.33
C ASN A 29 -0.15 0.86 -11.03
N HIS A 30 0.22 0.49 -9.80
CA HIS A 30 1.62 0.17 -9.48
C HIS A 30 2.14 -1.01 -10.31
N GLU A 31 1.36 -2.08 -10.40
CA GLU A 31 1.69 -3.24 -11.23
C GLU A 31 1.84 -2.87 -12.71
N LYS A 32 0.94 -2.03 -13.25
CA LYS A 32 0.99 -1.52 -14.63
C LYS A 32 2.29 -0.77 -14.93
N TYR A 33 2.85 -0.05 -13.96
CA TYR A 33 4.10 0.70 -14.11
C TYR A 33 5.34 -0.08 -13.64
N GLY A 34 5.23 -1.40 -13.44
CA GLY A 34 6.36 -2.24 -13.07
C GLY A 34 6.84 -2.03 -11.63
N ILE A 35 6.00 -1.48 -10.75
CA ILE A 35 6.31 -1.31 -9.33
C ILE A 35 5.58 -2.42 -8.56
N PRO A 36 6.23 -3.56 -8.28
CA PRO A 36 5.58 -4.64 -7.57
C PRO A 36 5.19 -4.22 -6.15
N ILE A 37 3.99 -4.63 -5.73
CA ILE A 37 3.53 -4.56 -4.34
C ILE A 37 3.69 -5.95 -3.75
N GLU A 38 4.66 -6.10 -2.86
CA GLU A 38 5.02 -7.39 -2.26
C GLU A 38 3.93 -7.88 -1.32
N ALA A 39 3.40 -6.97 -0.50
CA ALA A 39 2.39 -7.27 0.49
C ALA A 39 1.74 -6.00 1.06
N SER A 40 0.55 -6.18 1.62
CA SER A 40 -0.21 -5.16 2.33
C SER A 40 -0.97 -5.75 3.51
N TRP A 41 -1.06 -5.00 4.61
CA TRP A 41 -1.72 -5.40 5.85
C TRP A 41 -2.49 -4.24 6.46
N VAL A 42 -3.42 -4.59 7.35
CA VAL A 42 -4.07 -3.68 8.28
C VAL A 42 -3.71 -4.16 9.69
N ASN A 43 -3.33 -3.23 10.58
CA ASN A 43 -3.05 -3.60 11.96
C ASN A 43 -4.32 -4.08 12.68
N ILE A 44 -4.16 -4.73 13.84
CA ILE A 44 -5.29 -5.33 14.56
C ILE A 44 -6.34 -4.29 14.97
N ASP A 45 -5.89 -3.09 15.32
CA ASP A 45 -6.74 -1.97 15.73
C ASP A 45 -7.43 -1.26 14.54
N ARG A 46 -7.13 -1.66 13.30
CA ARG A 46 -7.62 -1.06 12.04
C ARG A 46 -7.41 0.46 11.94
N THR A 47 -6.35 0.97 12.55
CA THR A 47 -5.94 2.37 12.48
C THR A 47 -4.83 2.62 11.47
N GLU A 48 -4.08 1.57 11.11
CA GLU A 48 -2.93 1.68 10.21
C GLU A 48 -3.05 0.75 9.02
N PHE A 49 -2.66 1.28 7.86
CA PHE A 49 -2.44 0.51 6.65
C PHE A 49 -0.94 0.44 6.35
N ILE A 50 -0.43 -0.77 6.19
CA ILE A 50 0.99 -1.07 6.03
C ILE A 50 1.19 -1.79 4.70
N TRP A 51 2.18 -1.41 3.92
CA TRP A 51 2.47 -2.09 2.65
C TRP A 51 3.92 -1.90 2.22
N VAL A 52 4.37 -2.83 1.37
CA VAL A 52 5.72 -2.84 0.81
C VAL A 52 5.63 -2.80 -0.71
N ARG A 53 6.41 -1.92 -1.33
CA ARG A 53 6.60 -1.84 -2.78
C ARG A 53 8.08 -1.83 -3.12
N SER A 54 8.47 -2.45 -4.23
CA SER A 54 9.87 -2.55 -4.64
C SER A 54 10.17 -1.75 -5.91
N PHE A 55 11.39 -1.23 -5.99
CA PHE A 55 11.92 -0.47 -7.12
C PHE A 55 13.30 -1.03 -7.53
N ASP A 56 13.72 -0.77 -8.76
CA ASP A 56 15.03 -1.21 -9.23
C ASP A 56 16.19 -0.45 -8.55
N SER A 57 16.00 0.86 -8.37
CA SER A 57 16.96 1.81 -7.77
C SER A 57 16.30 2.76 -6.77
N ILE A 58 17.13 3.56 -6.09
CA ILE A 58 16.68 4.63 -5.17
C ILE A 58 16.39 5.94 -5.93
N GLU A 59 17.07 6.17 -7.05
CA GLU A 59 16.94 7.34 -7.91
C GLU A 59 15.63 7.35 -8.71
#